data_AF-A0AAV0HD94-F1
#
_entry.id   AF-A0AAV0HD94-F1
#
_cell.length_a   1.000
_cell.length_b   1.000
_cell.length_c   1.000
_cell.angle_alpha   90.00
_cell.angle_beta   90.00
_cell.angle_gamma   90.00
#
_symmetry.space_group_name_H-M   'P 1'
#
loop_
_entity.id
_entity.type
_entity.pdbx_description
1 polymer ?
#
loop_
_entity_poly.entity_id
_entity_poly.type
_entity_poly.pdbx_seq_one_letter_code
_entity_poly.pdbx_strand_id
1 'polypeptide(L)'
;MSTVWRRGIHYLERLKAANIPNELIENGQNRVIDASLTLIRERAKLKAELLRALGGVVASASLLGVPLGHNSSFLQGPAFAPPRIREAIWCDSTNSTTEEGKELHDPRVLTDVGDVPVQEIRDCGVNDDRLMNVISDSVKLVMEEAPLRPLVLGGDHSISFPVVRAVSEKLGGPVDILHLDAHPDIYHSFEGNKYSHASSFARIMEGGYARRLLQVGIRSITKEGREQGKRFGVEQYEMRTFSRDREFLENLVLLSLSPSPSPSPSPSPLVYA
;
A
#
# COMPACT_ATOMS: atom_id res chain seq x y z
N MET A 1 -13.73 -22.69 26.33
CA MET A 1 -12.41 -22.90 25.69
C MET A 1 -12.49 -22.25 24.32
N SER A 2 -11.73 -21.22 23.92
CA SER A 2 -10.43 -20.74 24.37
C SER A 2 -10.40 -19.21 24.47
N THR A 3 -10.06 -18.72 25.66
CA THR A 3 -9.91 -17.30 26.02
C THR A 3 -8.44 -16.91 25.90
N VAL A 4 -7.92 -16.79 24.68
CA VAL A 4 -6.54 -16.33 24.45
C VAL A 4 -6.57 -15.52 23.16
N TRP A 5 -6.47 -14.18 23.24
CA TRP A 5 -6.10 -13.21 22.17
C TRP A 5 -6.59 -11.77 22.51
N ARG A 6 -6.53 -11.34 23.78
CA ARG A 6 -6.71 -9.93 24.15
C ARG A 6 -5.53 -9.46 24.99
N ARG A 7 -4.38 -9.27 24.35
CA ARG A 7 -3.20 -8.62 24.93
C ARG A 7 -2.80 -7.41 24.10
N GLY A 8 -3.72 -6.45 24.01
CA GLY A 8 -3.41 -5.05 23.84
C GLY A 8 -4.10 -4.33 24.99
N ILE A 9 -3.38 -3.52 25.76
CA ILE A 9 -4.01 -2.66 26.76
C ILE A 9 -4.85 -1.66 25.99
N HIS A 10 -6.15 -1.91 25.82
CA HIS A 10 -7.07 -0.91 25.27
C HIS A 10 -7.24 0.17 26.34
N TYR A 11 -6.41 1.22 26.29
CA TYR A 11 -6.54 2.43 27.11
C TYR A 11 -7.99 2.97 27.10
N LEU A 12 -8.70 2.76 25.98
CA LEU A 12 -10.08 3.19 25.77
C LEU A 12 -11.17 2.26 26.32
N GLU A 13 -10.89 0.96 26.53
CA GLU A 13 -11.82 0.10 27.29
C GLU A 13 -11.93 0.60 28.74
N ARG A 14 -10.86 1.21 29.28
CA ARG A 14 -10.91 1.93 30.56
C ARG A 14 -11.69 3.25 30.49
N LEU A 15 -11.69 3.95 29.35
CA LEU A 15 -12.45 5.21 29.21
C LEU A 15 -13.97 4.96 29.10
N LYS A 16 -14.40 3.87 28.47
CA LYS A 16 -15.82 3.45 28.47
C LYS A 16 -16.33 3.12 29.87
N ALA A 17 -15.47 2.60 30.74
CA ALA A 17 -15.79 2.37 32.15
C ALA A 17 -15.86 3.68 32.99
N ALA A 18 -15.42 4.81 32.44
CA ALA A 18 -15.25 6.08 33.16
C ALA A 18 -16.24 7.20 32.74
N ASN A 19 -17.34 6.88 32.04
CA ASN A 19 -18.34 7.87 31.61
C ASN A 19 -17.77 9.05 30.78
N ILE A 20 -16.73 8.79 29.98
CA ILE A 20 -16.15 9.84 29.12
C ILE A 20 -17.09 10.14 27.94
N PRO A 21 -17.41 11.40 27.65
CA PRO A 21 -18.25 11.76 26.52
C PRO A 21 -17.66 11.25 25.20
N ASN A 22 -18.46 10.56 24.39
CA ASN A 22 -18.03 10.07 23.08
C ASN A 22 -17.52 11.20 22.17
N GLU A 23 -18.12 12.38 22.26
CA GLU A 23 -17.71 13.59 21.51
C GLU A 23 -16.26 14.01 21.83
N LEU A 24 -15.83 13.87 23.09
CA LEU A 24 -14.45 14.20 23.46
C LEU A 24 -13.45 13.25 22.77
N ILE A 25 -13.79 11.96 22.70
CA ILE A 25 -12.96 10.93 22.06
C ILE A 25 -12.93 11.18 20.55
N GLU A 26 -14.08 11.41 19.93
CA GLU A 26 -14.19 11.67 18.49
C GLU A 26 -13.42 12.93 18.07
N ASN A 27 -13.56 14.03 18.80
CA ASN A 27 -12.79 15.25 18.57
C ASN A 27 -11.27 15.04 18.78
N GLY A 28 -10.88 14.15 19.69
CA GLY A 28 -9.49 13.71 19.85
C GLY A 28 -8.98 12.97 18.61
N GLN A 29 -9.73 11.96 18.16
CA GLN A 29 -9.41 11.16 16.97
C GLN A 29 -9.26 12.04 15.72
N ASN A 30 -10.20 12.97 15.51
CA ASN A 30 -10.18 13.89 14.37
C ASN A 30 -8.89 14.71 14.34
N ARG A 31 -8.52 15.33 15.47
CA ARG A 31 -7.30 16.14 15.56
C ARG A 31 -6.02 15.31 15.33
N VAL A 32 -5.97 14.09 15.84
CA VAL A 32 -4.82 13.18 15.61
C VAL A 32 -4.70 12.82 14.13
N ILE A 33 -5.82 12.49 13.47
CA ILE A 33 -5.85 12.19 12.04
C ILE A 33 -5.46 13.42 11.21
N ASP A 34 -6.01 14.60 11.53
CA ASP A 34 -5.72 15.84 10.80
C ASP A 34 -4.24 16.21 10.89
N ALA A 35 -3.63 16.09 12.07
CA ALA A 35 -2.20 16.30 12.26
C ALA A 35 -1.36 15.28 11.46
N SER A 36 -1.80 14.01 11.47
CA SER A 36 -1.15 12.92 10.72
C SER A 36 -1.14 13.18 9.21
N LEU A 37 -2.30 13.56 8.65
CA LEU A 37 -2.43 13.91 7.23
C LEU A 37 -1.67 15.20 6.90
N THR A 38 -1.62 16.17 7.81
CA THR A 38 -0.87 17.41 7.62
C THR A 38 0.62 17.16 7.51
N LEU A 39 1.18 16.24 8.30
CA LEU A 39 2.60 15.89 8.20
C LEU A 39 2.96 15.35 6.80
N ILE A 40 2.12 14.47 6.26
CA ILE A 40 2.29 13.92 4.90
C ILE A 40 2.11 15.02 3.85
N ARG A 41 1.06 15.85 3.96
CA ARG A 41 0.77 16.94 3.03
C ARG A 41 1.92 17.93 2.91
N GLU A 42 2.40 18.45 4.03
CA GLU A 42 3.45 19.47 4.03
C GLU A 42 4.79 18.90 3.51
N ARG A 43 5.10 17.63 3.82
CA ARG A 43 6.27 16.96 3.23
C ARG A 43 6.11 16.76 1.73
N ALA A 44 4.97 16.24 1.27
CA ALA A 44 4.70 16.02 -0.16
C ALA A 44 4.82 17.34 -0.95
N LYS A 45 4.21 18.41 -0.44
CA LYS A 45 4.28 19.75 -1.03
C LYS A 45 5.72 20.24 -1.17
N LEU A 46 6.51 20.17 -0.09
CA LEU A 46 7.92 20.57 -0.12
C LEU A 46 8.72 19.77 -1.16
N LYS A 47 8.53 18.44 -1.22
CA LYS A 47 9.24 17.60 -2.21
C LYS A 47 8.84 17.98 -3.63
N ALA A 48 7.56 18.18 -3.89
CA ALA A 48 7.11 18.53 -5.24
C ALA A 48 7.52 19.93 -5.68
N GLU A 49 7.54 20.92 -4.78
CA GLU A 49 8.10 22.25 -5.06
C GLU A 49 9.57 22.17 -5.49
N LEU A 50 10.38 21.36 -4.78
CA LEU A 50 11.77 21.10 -5.15
C LEU A 50 11.88 20.49 -6.56
N LEU A 51 11.05 19.48 -6.88
CA LEU A 51 11.07 18.84 -8.20
C LEU A 51 10.67 19.79 -9.33
N ARG A 52 9.63 20.60 -9.10
CA ARG A 52 9.17 21.61 -10.07
C ARG A 52 10.25 22.67 -10.30
N ALA A 53 10.97 23.06 -9.26
CA ALA A 53 12.09 24.00 -9.37
C ALA A 53 13.29 23.41 -10.12
N LEU A 54 13.61 22.12 -9.93
CA LEU A 54 14.68 21.43 -10.66
C LEU A 54 14.34 21.21 -12.14
N GLY A 55 13.06 21.02 -12.47
CA GLY A 55 12.59 20.77 -13.84
C GLY A 55 13.07 19.43 -14.42
N GLY A 56 12.63 19.15 -15.66
CA GLY A 56 13.08 17.95 -16.40
C GLY A 56 12.55 16.61 -15.89
N VAL A 57 11.50 16.60 -15.06
CA VAL A 57 10.89 15.39 -14.49
C VAL A 57 9.39 15.34 -14.76
N VAL A 58 8.90 14.19 -15.24
CA VAL A 58 7.46 13.95 -15.53
C VAL A 58 6.81 13.02 -14.49
N ALA A 59 7.63 12.24 -13.78
CA ALA A 59 7.24 11.37 -12.69
C ALA A 59 8.45 11.15 -11.77
N SER A 60 8.25 11.23 -10.46
CA SER A 60 9.27 10.93 -9.45
C SER A 60 8.73 9.96 -8.42
N ALA A 61 9.46 8.89 -8.11
CA ALA A 61 9.06 7.97 -7.06
C ALA A 61 9.17 8.69 -5.70
N SER A 62 8.15 8.53 -4.85
CA SER A 62 8.14 9.12 -3.52
C SER A 62 7.75 8.07 -2.48
N LEU A 63 8.67 7.77 -1.57
CA LEU A 63 8.47 6.83 -0.49
C LEU A 63 7.36 7.33 0.45
N LEU A 64 6.41 6.45 0.75
CA LEU A 64 5.40 6.64 1.80
C LEU A 64 5.35 5.37 2.64
N GLY A 65 5.78 5.43 3.90
CA GLY A 65 5.72 4.25 4.77
C GLY A 65 4.37 4.11 5.47
N VAL A 66 3.92 2.86 5.58
CA VAL A 66 2.70 2.50 6.30
C VAL A 66 3.04 1.42 7.34
N PRO A 67 3.55 1.79 8.53
CA PRO A 67 4.03 0.86 9.54
C PRO A 67 2.90 0.11 10.26
N LEU A 68 2.18 -0.76 9.54
CA LEU A 68 1.00 -1.50 9.97
C LEU A 68 1.26 -3.00 9.94
N GLY A 69 1.06 -3.72 11.05
CA GLY A 69 1.33 -5.16 11.11
C GLY A 69 0.24 -5.97 11.80
N HIS A 70 -0.85 -5.34 12.25
CA HIS A 70 -1.86 -6.01 13.08
C HIS A 70 -2.86 -6.85 12.28
N ASN A 71 -2.80 -6.80 10.95
CA ASN A 71 -3.62 -7.63 10.06
C ASN A 71 -2.89 -8.90 9.61
N SER A 72 -1.61 -9.05 9.96
CA SER A 72 -0.85 -10.29 9.83
C SER A 72 -1.48 -11.45 10.61
N SER A 73 -1.51 -12.63 10.01
CA SER A 73 -2.03 -13.86 10.63
C SER A 73 -1.02 -14.62 11.51
N PHE A 74 0.27 -14.31 11.43
CA PHE A 74 1.32 -15.00 12.21
C PHE A 74 2.18 -14.03 13.04
N LEU A 75 2.88 -13.10 12.39
CA LEU A 75 3.77 -12.15 13.07
C LEU A 75 3.53 -10.71 12.59
N GLN A 76 3.53 -9.77 13.54
CA GLN A 76 3.29 -8.33 13.29
C GLN A 76 4.59 -7.53 13.06
N GLY A 77 5.71 -8.23 12.90
CA GLY A 77 7.03 -7.64 12.63
C GLY A 77 7.09 -6.64 11.46
N PRO A 78 6.30 -6.79 10.36
CA PRO A 78 6.30 -5.83 9.26
C PRO A 78 6.02 -4.38 9.68
N ALA A 79 5.33 -4.13 10.79
CA ALA A 79 5.12 -2.77 11.31
C ALA A 79 6.43 -1.98 11.54
N PHE A 80 7.57 -2.67 11.71
CA PHE A 80 8.88 -2.05 11.92
C PHE A 80 9.72 -1.91 10.64
N ALA A 81 9.20 -2.33 9.48
CA ALA A 81 9.95 -2.41 8.24
C ALA A 81 10.30 -1.03 7.61
N PRO A 82 9.40 -0.02 7.54
CA PRO A 82 9.68 1.19 6.76
C PRO A 82 10.97 1.93 7.17
N PRO A 83 11.29 2.12 8.47
CA PRO A 83 12.55 2.74 8.87
C PRO A 83 13.79 1.91 8.48
N ARG A 84 13.71 0.58 8.57
CA ARG A 84 14.84 -0.32 8.25
C ARG A 84 15.10 -0.40 6.76
N ILE A 85 14.06 -0.33 5.94
CA ILE A 85 14.22 -0.25 4.48
C ILE A 85 14.96 1.04 4.11
N ARG A 86 14.59 2.19 4.71
CA ARG A 86 15.29 3.46 4.46
C ARG A 86 16.76 3.42 4.89
N GLU A 87 17.04 2.84 6.05
CA GLU A 87 18.42 2.63 6.53
C GLU A 87 19.24 1.84 5.50
N ALA A 88 18.66 0.77 4.92
CA ALA A 88 19.32 -0.04 3.92
C ALA A 88 19.53 0.69 2.58
N ILE A 89 18.56 1.50 2.13
CA ILE A 89 18.67 2.31 0.89
C ILE A 89 19.88 3.26 0.96
N TRP A 90 20.15 3.84 2.13
CA TRP A 90 21.21 4.84 2.32
C TRP A 90 22.42 4.29 3.09
N CYS A 91 22.63 2.97 3.06
CA CYS A 91 23.74 2.34 3.74
C CYS A 91 25.07 2.63 3.03
N ASP A 92 26.09 3.05 3.77
CA ASP A 92 27.44 3.35 3.26
C ASP A 92 28.14 2.16 2.57
N SER A 93 27.65 0.93 2.77
CA SER A 93 28.16 -0.26 2.08
C SER A 93 27.72 -0.34 0.61
N THR A 94 26.72 0.45 0.23
CA THR A 94 26.16 0.53 -1.12
C THR A 94 26.56 1.86 -1.79
N ASN A 95 26.40 1.95 -3.10
CA ASN A 95 26.43 3.23 -3.79
C ASN A 95 24.99 3.71 -4.05
N SER A 96 24.85 4.94 -4.54
CA SER A 96 23.55 5.57 -4.82
C SER A 96 23.04 5.33 -6.25
N THR A 97 23.66 4.43 -7.03
CA THR A 97 23.27 4.19 -8.43
C THR A 97 22.46 2.91 -8.58
N THR A 98 21.30 2.97 -9.25
CA THR A 98 20.53 1.77 -9.59
C THR A 98 21.25 0.91 -10.64
N GLU A 99 20.81 -0.33 -10.86
CA GLU A 99 21.39 -1.23 -11.88
C GLU A 99 21.36 -0.62 -13.30
N GLU A 100 20.35 0.19 -13.62
CA GLU A 100 20.22 0.91 -14.90
C GLU A 100 20.93 2.29 -14.91
N GLY A 101 21.64 2.65 -13.83
CA GLY A 101 22.45 3.86 -13.75
C GLY A 101 21.69 5.13 -13.37
N LYS A 102 20.51 5.06 -12.75
CA LYS A 102 19.85 6.26 -12.18
C LYS A 102 20.45 6.61 -10.83
N GLU A 103 20.62 7.90 -10.58
CA GLU A 103 21.19 8.45 -9.34
C GLU A 103 20.10 8.66 -8.27
N LEU A 104 20.17 7.93 -7.16
CA LEU A 104 19.20 8.02 -6.06
C LEU A 104 19.31 9.32 -5.27
N HIS A 105 20.49 9.95 -5.21
CA HIS A 105 20.63 11.27 -4.59
C HIS A 105 19.98 12.40 -5.41
N ASP A 106 19.60 12.14 -6.67
CA ASP A 106 18.79 13.07 -7.45
C ASP A 106 17.33 13.01 -6.98
N PRO A 107 16.76 14.10 -6.43
CA PRO A 107 15.37 14.11 -5.99
C PRO A 107 14.39 13.72 -7.09
N ARG A 108 14.73 13.98 -8.37
CA ARG A 108 13.88 13.63 -9.52
C ARG A 108 13.73 12.11 -9.72
N VAL A 109 14.62 11.32 -9.13
CA VAL A 109 14.56 9.86 -9.15
C VAL A 109 13.81 9.36 -7.92
N LEU A 110 14.18 9.82 -6.73
CA LEU A 110 13.60 9.35 -5.47
C LEU A 110 13.45 10.49 -4.45
N THR A 111 12.24 10.62 -3.90
CA THR A 111 11.94 11.43 -2.71
C THR A 111 11.32 10.58 -1.60
N ASP A 112 11.13 11.16 -0.42
CA ASP A 112 10.51 10.51 0.72
C ASP A 112 9.61 11.49 1.47
N VAL A 113 8.35 11.10 1.68
CA VAL A 113 7.35 11.89 2.42
C VAL A 113 7.16 11.39 3.86
N GLY A 114 7.91 10.38 4.28
CA GLY A 114 7.85 9.83 5.63
C GLY A 114 6.81 8.73 5.82
N ASP A 115 6.38 8.57 7.07
CA ASP A 115 5.51 7.48 7.48
C ASP A 115 4.16 8.02 7.96
N VAL A 116 3.10 7.28 7.62
CA VAL A 116 1.78 7.47 8.25
C VAL A 116 1.91 7.11 9.73
N PRO A 117 1.48 7.98 10.68
CA PRO A 117 1.46 7.71 12.12
C PRO A 117 0.43 6.64 12.54
N VAL A 118 0.60 5.41 12.04
CA VAL A 118 -0.36 4.30 12.20
C VAL A 118 -0.58 3.96 13.67
N GLN A 119 0.48 3.93 14.48
CA GLN A 119 0.36 3.50 15.88
C GLN A 119 -0.34 4.55 16.72
N GLU A 120 -0.11 5.83 16.45
CA GLU A 120 -0.75 6.98 17.08
C GLU A 120 -2.25 7.02 16.76
N ILE A 121 -2.63 6.77 15.51
CA ILE A 121 -4.03 6.70 15.08
C ILE A 121 -4.74 5.50 15.76
N ARG A 122 -4.07 4.36 15.87
CA ARG A 122 -4.64 3.18 16.55
C ARG A 122 -4.79 3.39 18.05
N ASP A 123 -3.82 4.03 18.70
CA ASP A 123 -3.84 4.31 20.14
C ASP A 123 -5.04 5.20 20.54
N CYS A 124 -5.41 6.17 19.69
CA CYS A 124 -6.59 7.00 19.91
C CYS A 124 -7.94 6.30 19.59
N GLY A 125 -7.91 5.00 19.24
CA GLY A 125 -9.11 4.14 19.14
C GLY A 125 -9.85 4.19 17.84
N VAL A 126 -9.18 4.64 16.78
CA VAL A 126 -9.71 4.62 15.43
C VAL A 126 -9.86 3.17 14.97
N ASN A 127 -11.02 2.84 14.39
CA ASN A 127 -11.27 1.52 13.85
C ASN A 127 -10.54 1.30 12.50
N ASP A 128 -10.48 0.04 12.04
CA ASP A 128 -9.76 -0.29 10.81
C ASP A 128 -10.35 0.38 9.57
N ASP A 129 -11.68 0.52 9.47
CA ASP A 129 -12.31 1.19 8.32
C ASP A 129 -11.75 2.62 8.16
N ARG A 130 -11.70 3.36 9.25
CA ARG A 130 -11.22 4.74 9.28
C ARG A 130 -9.70 4.82 9.15
N LEU A 131 -8.94 3.89 9.73
CA LEU A 131 -7.49 3.80 9.54
C LEU A 131 -7.13 3.54 8.06
N MET A 132 -7.82 2.61 7.40
CA MET A 132 -7.61 2.30 5.98
C MET A 132 -7.97 3.50 5.08
N ASN A 133 -8.95 4.32 5.46
CA ASN A 133 -9.25 5.57 4.78
C ASN A 133 -8.10 6.58 4.93
N VAL A 134 -7.53 6.74 6.13
CA VAL A 134 -6.36 7.63 6.34
C VAL A 134 -5.15 7.20 5.50
N ILE A 135 -4.92 5.89 5.35
CA ILE A 135 -3.88 5.37 4.44
C ILE A 135 -4.19 5.75 2.99
N SER A 136 -5.46 5.58 2.55
CA SER A 136 -5.88 5.98 1.21
C SER A 136 -5.69 7.48 0.95
N ASP A 137 -6.05 8.32 1.94
CA ASP A 137 -5.92 9.77 1.85
C ASP A 137 -4.45 10.21 1.84
N SER A 138 -3.59 9.52 2.60
CA SER A 138 -2.14 9.76 2.58
C SER A 138 -1.54 9.49 1.20
N VAL A 139 -1.99 8.42 0.51
CA VAL A 139 -1.58 8.13 -0.87
C VAL A 139 -2.09 9.22 -1.83
N LYS A 140 -3.35 9.67 -1.68
CA LYS A 140 -3.91 10.75 -2.50
C LYS A 140 -3.15 12.07 -2.32
N LEU A 141 -2.73 12.42 -1.10
CA LEU A 141 -1.92 13.60 -0.83
C LEU A 141 -0.59 13.58 -1.59
N VAL A 142 0.05 12.41 -1.71
CA VAL A 142 1.26 12.27 -2.54
C VAL A 142 0.93 12.46 -4.02
N MET A 143 -0.16 11.84 -4.51
CA MET A 143 -0.56 11.93 -5.92
C MET A 143 -1.08 13.31 -6.35
N GLU A 144 -1.55 14.13 -5.41
CA GLU A 144 -1.98 15.52 -5.65
C GLU A 144 -0.80 16.43 -6.02
N GLU A 145 0.37 16.10 -5.53
CA GLU A 145 1.58 16.89 -5.70
C GLU A 145 2.38 16.43 -6.92
N ALA A 146 1.98 16.86 -8.11
CA ALA A 146 2.73 16.56 -9.33
C ALA A 146 4.19 17.07 -9.24
N PRO A 147 5.20 16.28 -9.66
CA PRO A 147 5.12 15.01 -10.40
C PRO A 147 5.28 13.73 -9.53
N LEU A 148 4.94 13.76 -8.24
CA LEU A 148 5.16 12.63 -7.34
C LEU A 148 4.28 11.41 -7.69
N ARG A 149 4.85 10.21 -7.53
CA ARG A 149 4.18 8.92 -7.64
C ARG A 149 4.48 8.10 -6.38
N PRO A 150 3.46 7.58 -5.68
CA PRO A 150 3.66 6.87 -4.42
C PRO A 150 4.39 5.55 -4.64
N LEU A 151 5.45 5.33 -3.85
CA LEU A 151 6.11 4.04 -3.67
C LEU A 151 5.95 3.67 -2.20
N VAL A 152 5.03 2.76 -1.90
CA VAL A 152 4.61 2.51 -0.52
C VAL A 152 5.53 1.49 0.14
N LEU A 153 6.12 1.88 1.27
CA LEU A 153 6.90 0.97 2.11
C LEU A 153 5.98 0.34 3.14
N GLY A 154 5.79 -0.96 3.00
CA GLY A 154 4.79 -1.62 3.80
C GLY A 154 5.15 -1.79 5.26
N GLY A 155 4.08 -2.07 6.01
CA GLY A 155 4.07 -3.22 6.87
C GLY A 155 3.43 -4.41 6.14
N ASP A 156 2.43 -5.05 6.72
CA ASP A 156 1.81 -6.26 6.18
C ASP A 156 0.99 -6.01 4.90
N HIS A 157 0.63 -7.10 4.19
CA HIS A 157 0.00 -7.05 2.87
C HIS A 157 -1.44 -6.46 2.88
N SER A 158 -2.02 -6.17 4.05
CA SER A 158 -3.35 -5.56 4.11
C SER A 158 -3.38 -4.14 3.52
N ILE A 159 -2.25 -3.44 3.55
CA ILE A 159 -2.16 -2.04 3.07
C ILE A 159 -2.31 -1.92 1.56
N SER A 160 -2.10 -3.00 0.79
CA SER A 160 -2.25 -2.94 -0.67
C SER A 160 -3.68 -2.59 -1.07
N PHE A 161 -4.68 -2.99 -0.28
CA PHE A 161 -6.08 -2.62 -0.52
C PHE A 161 -6.34 -1.10 -0.51
N PRO A 162 -6.11 -0.36 0.60
CA PRO A 162 -6.33 1.08 0.62
C PRO A 162 -5.42 1.84 -0.36
N VAL A 163 -4.20 1.35 -0.62
CA VAL A 163 -3.28 1.97 -1.59
C VAL A 163 -3.81 1.86 -3.00
N VAL A 164 -4.16 0.65 -3.46
CA VAL A 164 -4.70 0.41 -4.80
C VAL A 164 -6.03 1.14 -4.99
N ARG A 165 -6.91 1.13 -3.98
CA ARG A 165 -8.16 1.91 -3.97
C ARG A 165 -7.87 3.38 -4.23
N ALA A 166 -6.96 3.99 -3.47
CA ALA A 166 -6.62 5.40 -3.62
C ALA A 166 -6.08 5.74 -5.01
N VAL A 167 -5.19 4.89 -5.55
CA VAL A 167 -4.63 5.07 -6.90
C VAL A 167 -5.72 4.98 -7.96
N SER A 168 -6.56 3.95 -7.91
CA SER A 168 -7.66 3.76 -8.87
C SER A 168 -8.66 4.92 -8.81
N GLU A 169 -9.07 5.35 -7.62
CA GLU A 169 -9.97 6.50 -7.44
C GLU A 169 -9.36 7.80 -7.98
N LYS A 170 -8.08 8.07 -7.69
CA LYS A 170 -7.41 9.30 -8.12
C LYS A 170 -7.19 9.36 -9.63
N LEU A 171 -7.01 8.20 -10.27
CA LEU A 171 -6.84 8.08 -11.72
C LEU A 171 -8.17 7.93 -12.47
N GLY A 172 -9.29 7.78 -11.74
CA GLY A 172 -10.63 7.73 -12.31
C GLY A 172 -10.98 6.39 -12.99
N GLY A 173 -10.30 5.29 -12.63
CA GLY A 173 -10.54 4.00 -13.24
C GLY A 173 -9.67 2.86 -12.70
N PRO A 174 -9.95 1.61 -13.10
CA PRO A 174 -9.19 0.45 -12.66
C PRO A 174 -7.76 0.44 -13.23
N VAL A 175 -6.86 -0.22 -12.51
CA VAL A 175 -5.47 -0.45 -12.89
C VAL A 175 -5.24 -1.91 -13.26
N ASP A 176 -4.17 -2.20 -14.01
CA ASP A 176 -3.68 -3.58 -14.08
C ASP A 176 -2.64 -3.76 -12.95
N ILE A 177 -2.59 -4.96 -12.36
CA ILE A 177 -1.74 -5.24 -11.20
C ILE A 177 -0.85 -6.45 -11.49
N LEU A 178 0.44 -6.28 -11.27
CA LEU A 178 1.40 -7.37 -11.12
C LEU A 178 1.65 -7.56 -9.63
N HIS A 179 1.29 -8.74 -9.14
CA HIS A 179 1.41 -9.14 -7.75
C HIS A 179 2.46 -10.26 -7.64
N LEU A 180 3.54 -9.99 -6.90
CA LEU A 180 4.65 -10.93 -6.73
C LEU A 180 4.61 -11.53 -5.32
N ASP A 181 4.05 -12.73 -5.16
CA ASP A 181 3.89 -13.34 -3.83
C ASP A 181 3.88 -14.88 -3.90
N ALA A 182 4.21 -15.51 -2.76
CA ALA A 182 4.00 -16.92 -2.51
C ALA A 182 2.51 -17.30 -2.33
N HIS A 183 1.70 -16.35 -1.86
CA HIS A 183 0.30 -16.49 -1.49
C HIS A 183 -0.58 -15.65 -2.40
N PRO A 184 -1.83 -16.06 -2.66
CA PRO A 184 -2.72 -15.27 -3.50
C PRO A 184 -3.43 -14.13 -2.76
N ASP A 185 -3.42 -14.12 -1.42
CA ASP A 185 -4.03 -13.10 -0.57
C ASP A 185 -5.48 -12.71 -0.96
N ILE A 186 -6.24 -13.73 -1.38
CA ILE A 186 -7.57 -13.60 -1.99
C ILE A 186 -8.68 -14.32 -1.21
N TYR A 187 -8.42 -14.68 0.06
CA TYR A 187 -9.48 -15.20 0.92
C TYR A 187 -10.62 -14.20 1.02
N HIS A 188 -11.87 -14.67 1.06
CA HIS A 188 -12.99 -13.74 1.20
C HIS A 188 -12.94 -13.03 2.55
N SER A 189 -12.67 -13.74 3.64
CA SER A 189 -12.40 -13.13 4.95
C SER A 189 -11.60 -14.11 5.82
N PHE A 190 -10.29 -13.92 5.88
CA PHE A 190 -9.42 -14.80 6.66
C PHE A 190 -9.60 -14.57 8.17
N GLU A 191 -9.91 -15.63 8.92
CA GLU A 191 -10.16 -15.61 10.38
C GLU A 191 -11.18 -14.54 10.84
N GLY A 192 -12.15 -14.20 9.99
CA GLY A 192 -13.16 -13.17 10.29
C GLY A 192 -12.67 -11.72 10.18
N ASN A 193 -11.41 -11.49 9.79
CA ASN A 193 -10.88 -10.16 9.52
C ASN A 193 -10.95 -9.85 8.02
N LYS A 194 -11.87 -8.97 7.61
CA LYS A 194 -11.99 -8.51 6.21
C LYS A 194 -10.75 -7.75 5.70
N TYR A 195 -9.95 -7.20 6.62
CA TYR A 195 -8.69 -6.51 6.38
C TYR A 195 -7.47 -7.40 6.60
N SER A 196 -7.63 -8.71 6.78
CA SER A 196 -6.49 -9.61 6.89
C SER A 196 -5.53 -9.40 5.72
N HIS A 197 -4.22 -9.48 6.00
CA HIS A 197 -3.20 -9.43 4.96
C HIS A 197 -3.43 -10.48 3.86
N ALA A 198 -4.05 -11.62 4.21
CA ALA A 198 -4.39 -12.71 3.29
C ALA A 198 -5.72 -12.49 2.54
N SER A 199 -6.34 -11.31 2.66
CA SER A 199 -7.64 -10.98 2.02
C SER A 199 -7.61 -9.65 1.26
N SER A 200 -6.46 -8.99 1.16
CA SER A 200 -6.30 -7.68 0.52
C SER A 200 -6.73 -7.70 -0.95
N PHE A 201 -6.36 -8.73 -1.71
CA PHE A 201 -6.73 -8.83 -3.13
C PHE A 201 -8.20 -9.19 -3.34
N ALA A 202 -8.84 -9.89 -2.40
CA ALA A 202 -10.29 -10.04 -2.45
C ALA A 202 -10.99 -8.67 -2.35
N ARG A 203 -10.54 -7.79 -1.44
CA ARG A 203 -11.07 -6.42 -1.33
C ARG A 203 -10.80 -5.58 -2.57
N ILE A 204 -9.62 -5.71 -3.17
CA ILE A 204 -9.24 -5.01 -4.41
C ILE A 204 -10.18 -5.40 -5.55
N MET A 205 -10.39 -6.71 -5.76
CA MET A 205 -11.23 -7.21 -6.85
C MET A 205 -12.73 -6.92 -6.61
N GLU A 206 -13.21 -7.04 -5.36
CA GLU A 206 -14.60 -6.72 -5.00
C GLU A 206 -14.94 -5.24 -5.25
N GLY A 207 -13.99 -4.33 -5.03
CA GLY A 207 -14.17 -2.91 -5.30
C GLY A 207 -13.96 -2.49 -6.76
N GLY A 208 -13.62 -3.43 -7.65
CA GLY A 208 -13.41 -3.13 -9.07
C GLY A 208 -12.21 -2.22 -9.35
N TYR A 209 -11.24 -2.15 -8.44
CA TYR A 209 -10.06 -1.28 -8.60
C TYR A 209 -9.01 -1.87 -9.55
N ALA A 210 -9.11 -3.16 -9.84
CA ALA A 210 -8.22 -3.87 -10.75
C ALA A 210 -9.00 -4.46 -11.93
N ARG A 211 -8.47 -4.29 -13.14
CA ARG A 211 -8.98 -4.93 -14.35
C ARG A 211 -8.31 -6.27 -14.59
N ARG A 212 -6.97 -6.31 -14.59
CA ARG A 212 -6.17 -7.53 -14.60
C ARG A 212 -5.39 -7.66 -13.31
N LEU A 213 -5.37 -8.88 -12.74
CA LEU A 213 -4.52 -9.25 -11.62
C LEU A 213 -3.69 -10.46 -12.03
N LEU A 214 -2.38 -10.25 -12.18
CA LEU A 214 -1.41 -11.29 -12.47
C LEU A 214 -0.66 -11.61 -11.19
N GLN A 215 -0.82 -12.84 -10.69
CA GLN A 215 -0.14 -13.31 -9.48
C GLN A 215 0.99 -14.24 -9.89
N VAL A 216 2.22 -13.88 -9.55
CA VAL A 216 3.42 -14.64 -9.94
C VAL A 216 4.18 -15.05 -8.70
N GLY A 217 4.61 -16.31 -8.65
CA GLY A 217 5.35 -16.86 -7.50
C GLY A 217 4.51 -17.74 -6.58
N ILE A 218 3.24 -17.99 -6.94
CA ILE A 218 2.27 -18.68 -6.10
C ILE A 218 2.75 -20.11 -5.80
N ARG A 219 2.86 -20.43 -4.52
CA ARG A 219 3.31 -21.75 -4.04
C ARG A 219 2.62 -22.20 -2.75
N SER A 220 1.76 -21.36 -2.18
CA SER A 220 0.88 -21.68 -1.07
C SER A 220 -0.53 -21.20 -1.40
N ILE A 221 -1.35 -22.10 -1.92
CA ILE A 221 -2.70 -21.79 -2.40
C ILE A 221 -3.68 -22.92 -2.05
N THR A 222 -4.79 -22.56 -1.43
CA THR A 222 -5.87 -23.48 -1.05
C THR A 222 -6.91 -23.61 -2.16
N LYS A 223 -7.89 -24.50 -1.97
CA LYS A 223 -9.05 -24.62 -2.87
C LYS A 223 -9.82 -23.30 -2.98
N GLU A 224 -10.06 -22.63 -1.86
CA GLU A 224 -10.72 -21.31 -1.84
C GLU A 224 -9.93 -20.29 -2.67
N GLY A 225 -8.61 -20.22 -2.50
CA GLY A 225 -7.77 -19.31 -3.29
C GLY A 225 -7.89 -19.52 -4.81
N ARG A 226 -8.07 -20.77 -5.25
CA ARG A 226 -8.31 -21.11 -6.67
C ARG A 226 -9.73 -20.75 -7.12
N GLU A 227 -10.73 -21.00 -6.27
CA GLU A 227 -12.13 -20.67 -6.55
C GLU A 227 -12.33 -19.16 -6.65
N GLN A 228 -11.74 -18.39 -5.74
CA GLN A 228 -11.71 -16.92 -5.77
C GLN A 228 -10.92 -16.39 -6.98
N GLY A 229 -9.77 -16.98 -7.30
CA GLY A 229 -9.02 -16.64 -8.51
C GLY A 229 -9.86 -16.79 -9.77
N LYS A 230 -10.58 -17.91 -9.93
CA LYS A 230 -11.52 -18.12 -11.04
C LYS A 230 -12.68 -17.12 -11.03
N ARG A 231 -13.27 -16.87 -9.86
CA ARG A 231 -14.39 -15.93 -9.69
C ARG A 231 -14.05 -14.52 -10.18
N PHE A 232 -12.84 -14.05 -9.90
CA PHE A 232 -12.40 -12.70 -10.24
C PHE A 232 -11.59 -12.63 -11.55
N GLY A 233 -11.39 -13.73 -12.26
CA GLY A 233 -10.60 -13.75 -13.50
C GLY A 233 -9.10 -13.49 -13.29
N VAL A 234 -8.55 -13.94 -12.17
CA VAL A 234 -7.13 -13.75 -11.81
C VAL A 234 -6.24 -14.72 -12.59
N GLU A 235 -5.12 -14.21 -13.10
CA GLU A 235 -4.09 -15.01 -13.75
C GLU A 235 -3.07 -15.49 -12.70
N GLN A 236 -3.22 -16.74 -12.24
CA GLN A 236 -2.40 -17.31 -11.15
C GLN A 236 -1.25 -18.18 -11.71
N TYR A 237 -0.04 -17.62 -11.76
CA TYR A 237 1.19 -18.28 -12.20
C TYR A 237 1.90 -18.94 -11.00
N GLU A 238 1.70 -20.25 -10.87
CA GLU A 238 2.28 -21.06 -9.79
C GLU A 238 3.73 -21.46 -10.06
N MET A 239 4.56 -21.51 -9.01
CA MET A 239 5.98 -21.88 -9.15
C MET A 239 6.20 -23.25 -9.79
N ARG A 240 5.28 -24.20 -9.62
CA ARG A 240 5.35 -25.53 -10.24
C ARG A 240 5.28 -25.52 -11.78
N THR A 241 4.81 -24.43 -12.38
CA THR A 241 4.79 -24.24 -13.84
C THR A 241 5.71 -23.13 -14.32
N PHE A 242 6.51 -22.53 -13.43
CA PHE A 242 7.34 -21.37 -13.74
C PHE A 242 8.25 -21.59 -14.97
N SER A 243 8.88 -22.75 -15.11
CA SER A 243 9.73 -23.03 -16.29
C SER A 243 9.01 -22.93 -17.62
N ARG A 244 7.72 -23.28 -17.66
CA ARG A 244 6.87 -23.15 -18.86
C ARG A 244 6.39 -21.71 -19.05
N ASP A 245 6.07 -21.03 -17.96
CA ASP A 245 5.46 -19.70 -17.98
C ASP A 245 6.52 -18.58 -18.11
N ARG A 246 7.81 -18.90 -17.87
CA ARG A 246 8.94 -17.98 -17.82
C ARG A 246 9.07 -17.10 -19.06
N GLU A 247 9.01 -17.69 -20.25
CA GLU A 247 9.16 -16.94 -21.51
C GLU A 247 8.08 -15.86 -21.66
N PHE A 248 6.84 -16.17 -21.28
CA PHE A 248 5.76 -15.19 -21.27
C PHE A 248 5.99 -14.11 -20.21
N LEU A 249 6.40 -14.49 -19.00
CA LEU A 249 6.61 -13.57 -17.88
C LEU A 249 7.80 -12.63 -18.10
N GLU A 250 8.89 -13.09 -18.71
CA GLU A 250 10.06 -12.26 -19.04
C GLU A 250 9.75 -11.22 -20.13
N ASN A 251 8.81 -11.55 -21.03
CA ASN A 251 8.38 -10.66 -22.11
C ASN A 251 7.07 -9.93 -21.79
N LEU A 252 6.63 -9.97 -20.53
CA LEU A 252 5.38 -9.34 -20.12
C LEU A 252 5.51 -7.82 -20.19
N VAL A 253 4.91 -7.22 -21.22
CA VAL A 253 4.81 -5.77 -21.32
C VAL A 253 3.57 -5.29 -20.55
N LEU A 254 3.80 -4.85 -19.31
CA LEU A 254 2.84 -4.05 -18.58
C LEU A 254 3.17 -2.58 -18.84
N LEU A 255 2.37 -1.91 -19.67
CA LEU A 255 2.60 -0.51 -20.00
C LEU A 255 2.53 0.33 -18.71
N SER A 256 3.64 0.99 -18.38
CA SER A 256 3.69 1.94 -17.27
C SER A 256 3.12 3.29 -17.68
N LEU A 257 2.62 4.04 -16.70
CA LEU A 257 2.07 5.40 -16.85
C LEU A 257 3.02 6.31 -17.64
N SER A 258 2.73 6.56 -18.92
CA SER A 258 3.21 7.75 -19.62
C SER A 258 2.04 8.73 -19.79
N PRO A 259 2.21 10.03 -19.50
CA PRO A 259 1.24 11.03 -19.93
C PRO A 259 1.42 11.23 -21.44
N SER A 260 0.62 10.53 -22.26
CA SER A 260 0.58 10.82 -23.70
C SER A 260 -0.23 12.10 -23.95
N PRO A 261 0.20 13.02 -24.82
CA PRO A 261 -0.55 14.24 -25.16
C PRO A 261 -1.61 14.03 -26.27
N SER A 262 -2.10 12.81 -26.52
CA SER A 262 -2.95 12.51 -27.69
C SER A 262 -4.25 11.75 -27.39
N PRO A 263 -5.32 11.90 -28.21
CA PRO A 263 -6.68 11.39 -27.92
C PRO A 263 -6.91 9.97 -28.46
N SER A 264 -6.03 9.03 -28.13
CA SER A 264 -6.24 7.58 -28.33
C SER A 264 -6.58 6.93 -26.97
N PRO A 265 -7.23 5.75 -26.90
CA PRO A 265 -7.68 5.17 -25.63
C PRO A 265 -6.54 5.17 -24.62
N SER A 266 -6.78 5.83 -23.48
CA SER A 266 -5.77 6.13 -22.47
C SER A 266 -5.07 4.85 -21.99
N PRO A 267 -3.72 4.79 -21.98
CA PRO A 267 -3.00 3.66 -21.41
C PRO A 267 -3.27 3.55 -19.90
N SER A 268 -3.36 2.32 -19.40
CA SER A 268 -3.78 2.06 -18.01
C SER A 268 -2.60 2.16 -17.03
N PRO A 269 -2.83 2.65 -15.80
CA PRO A 269 -1.81 2.67 -14.76
C PRO A 269 -1.45 1.25 -14.30
N LEU A 270 -0.18 1.01 -13.99
CA LEU A 270 0.31 -0.22 -13.36
C LEU A 270 0.60 0.04 -11.88
N VAL A 271 0.14 -0.86 -11.01
CA VAL A 271 0.54 -0.91 -9.60
C VAL A 271 1.27 -2.22 -9.33
N TYR A 272 2.46 -2.12 -8.74
CA TYR A 272 3.15 -3.26 -8.14
C TYR A 272 2.66 -3.37 -6.70
N ALA A 273 2.20 -4.56 -6.33
CA ALA A 273 1.78 -4.89 -4.98
C ALA A 273 2.56 -6.13 -4.53
#